data_AF-A0A256IL06-F1
#
_entry.id   AF-A0A256IL06-F1
#
_cell.length_a   1.000
_cell.length_b   1.000
_cell.length_c   1.000
_cell.angle_alpha   90.00
_cell.angle_beta   90.00
_cell.angle_gamma   90.00
#
_symmetry.space_group_name_H-M   'P 1'
#
loop_
_entity.id
_entity.type
_entity.pdbx_description
1 polymer ?
#
loop_
_entity_poly.entity_id
_entity_poly.type
_entity_poly.pdbx_seq_one_letter_code
_entity_poly.pdbx_strand_id
1 'polypeptide(L)'
;MSGGGDPAGGSGAPDEGGTDGSGAASDDAPVDDWDETVAEWDREVDEWEGDAPADASAGNAADSPETGDAASAADGGSEGDGVDPAVDRDPDLNPDDADRVPKVVSAGHINWDVTIHVDRLPEPDGETRIDRLEQSGGGSAANVAVGLVDLGGQSVVYGSVGGDESGALALRELASAGVDPGQVLVDAAEPTSVKYVIVDGGGELLMLANDGANESFSAAGLDRDTLAAADHLHLTGQQPETAAALATAA
;
A
#
# COMPACT_ATOMS: atom_id res chain seq x y z
N MET A 1 -78.87 14.32 30.35
CA MET A 1 -79.10 13.41 29.20
C MET A 1 -77.84 12.56 29.12
N SER A 2 -77.86 11.43 29.82
CA SER A 2 -77.98 10.08 29.23
C SER A 2 -76.64 9.68 28.61
N GLY A 3 -75.77 8.96 29.31
CA GLY A 3 -75.76 7.49 29.46
C GLY A 3 -74.42 7.03 28.85
N GLY A 4 -73.59 6.16 29.42
CA GLY A 4 -73.85 4.96 30.20
C GLY A 4 -73.41 3.75 29.37
N GLY A 5 -72.41 2.98 29.83
CA GLY A 5 -72.21 1.58 29.45
C GLY A 5 -70.87 1.19 28.80
N ASP A 6 -69.93 0.72 29.63
CA ASP A 6 -69.08 -0.48 29.38
C ASP A 6 -69.97 -1.76 29.27
N PRO A 7 -69.50 -3.02 29.01
CA PRO A 7 -68.14 -3.59 28.85
C PRO A 7 -67.98 -4.73 27.76
N ALA A 8 -66.74 -5.25 27.65
CA ALA A 8 -66.31 -6.66 27.49
C ALA A 8 -66.67 -7.56 26.26
N GLY A 9 -65.66 -8.34 25.85
CA GLY A 9 -65.73 -9.63 25.14
C GLY A 9 -64.98 -9.62 23.79
N GLY A 10 -64.08 -10.53 23.43
CA GLY A 10 -63.60 -11.78 24.03
C GLY A 10 -62.85 -12.58 22.93
N SER A 11 -61.98 -13.49 23.37
CA SER A 11 -61.52 -14.73 22.70
C SER A 11 -60.79 -14.68 21.34
N GLY A 12 -59.59 -15.27 21.32
CA GLY A 12 -58.99 -15.84 20.10
C GLY A 12 -57.51 -16.16 20.22
N ALA A 13 -57.15 -17.26 20.88
CA ALA A 13 -55.97 -18.05 20.54
C ALA A 13 -56.44 -19.27 19.73
N PRO A 14 -55.64 -19.76 18.79
CA PRO A 14 -54.98 -21.01 19.10
C PRO A 14 -53.48 -21.01 18.82
N ASP A 15 -52.87 -21.86 19.64
CA ASP A 15 -51.53 -22.43 19.66
C ASP A 15 -51.25 -23.26 18.39
N GLU A 16 -50.12 -23.01 17.72
CA GLU A 16 -49.50 -23.99 16.82
C GLU A 16 -47.97 -24.01 17.04
N GLY A 17 -47.54 -24.94 17.89
CA GLY A 17 -46.62 -25.99 17.44
C GLY A 17 -45.18 -25.58 17.21
N GLY A 18 -44.46 -25.26 18.28
CA GLY A 18 -43.00 -25.39 18.29
C GLY A 18 -42.61 -26.87 18.16
N THR A 19 -41.90 -27.21 17.10
CA THR A 19 -41.10 -28.44 17.01
C THR A 19 -39.64 -28.05 16.90
N ASP A 20 -38.94 -28.37 17.97
CA ASP A 20 -37.51 -28.45 18.16
C ASP A 20 -36.95 -29.63 17.34
N GLY A 21 -36.47 -29.32 16.14
CA GLY A 21 -35.76 -30.24 15.26
C GLY A 21 -34.33 -29.78 15.04
N SER A 22 -33.42 -30.25 15.88
CA SER A 22 -31.98 -30.20 15.67
C SER A 22 -31.62 -30.84 14.33
N GLY A 23 -31.08 -30.03 13.40
CA GLY A 23 -30.48 -30.49 12.16
C GLY A 23 -29.17 -29.74 11.94
N ALA A 24 -28.07 -30.37 12.33
CA ALA A 24 -26.74 -29.92 11.96
C ALA A 24 -26.60 -30.05 10.43
N ALA A 25 -26.49 -28.91 9.74
CA ALA A 25 -25.97 -28.87 8.39
C ALA A 25 -24.45 -28.72 8.51
N SER A 26 -23.72 -29.74 8.06
CA SER A 26 -22.28 -29.73 7.89
C SER A 26 -21.91 -28.82 6.73
N ASP A 27 -21.34 -27.66 7.03
CA ASP A 27 -20.57 -26.86 6.06
C ASP A 27 -19.17 -27.47 5.96
N ASP A 28 -19.04 -28.50 5.12
CA ASP A 28 -17.74 -28.92 4.58
C ASP A 28 -17.57 -28.25 3.21
N ALA A 29 -17.17 -26.97 3.24
CA ALA A 29 -16.44 -26.37 2.14
C ALA A 29 -14.94 -26.46 2.49
N PRO A 30 -14.06 -26.83 1.56
CA PRO A 30 -12.63 -26.89 1.86
C PRO A 30 -12.19 -25.47 2.23
N VAL A 31 -11.77 -25.32 3.48
CA VAL A 31 -11.01 -24.16 3.92
C VAL A 31 -9.68 -24.28 3.18
N ASP A 32 -9.39 -23.35 2.26
CA ASP A 32 -8.07 -23.26 1.64
C ASP A 32 -7.04 -23.23 2.77
N ASP A 33 -6.14 -24.22 2.78
CA ASP A 33 -5.12 -24.38 3.83
C ASP A 33 -4.03 -23.33 3.60
N TRP A 34 -4.34 -22.10 4.00
CA TRP A 34 -3.44 -20.97 3.98
C TRP A 34 -2.16 -21.24 4.77
N ASP A 35 -2.22 -22.10 5.80
CA ASP A 35 -1.04 -22.51 6.56
C ASP A 35 -0.11 -23.39 5.72
N GLU A 36 -0.64 -24.25 4.85
CA GLU A 36 0.14 -25.07 3.90
C GLU A 36 0.81 -24.19 2.83
N THR A 37 0.08 -23.20 2.30
CA THR A 37 0.59 -22.26 1.29
C THR A 37 1.70 -21.37 1.85
N VAL A 38 1.52 -20.82 3.05
CA VAL A 38 2.55 -20.01 3.73
C VAL A 38 3.78 -20.86 4.02
N ALA A 39 3.61 -22.11 4.43
CA ALA A 39 4.73 -23.01 4.68
C ALA A 39 5.49 -23.40 3.40
N GLU A 40 4.83 -23.43 2.23
CA GLU A 40 5.51 -23.62 0.95
C GLU A 40 6.39 -22.42 0.61
N TRP A 41 5.87 -21.20 0.78
CA TRP A 41 6.63 -19.97 0.55
C TRP A 41 7.79 -19.78 1.53
N ASP A 42 7.61 -20.09 2.82
CA ASP A 42 8.70 -20.02 3.80
C ASP A 42 9.86 -20.95 3.42
N ARG A 43 9.56 -22.14 2.86
CA ARG A 43 10.59 -23.08 2.38
C ARG A 43 11.30 -22.57 1.13
N GLU A 44 10.58 -21.93 0.23
CA GLU A 44 11.13 -21.33 -0.98
C GLU A 44 12.06 -20.15 -0.63
N VAL A 45 11.68 -19.34 0.36
CA VAL A 45 12.52 -18.25 0.89
C VAL A 45 13.77 -18.78 1.60
N ASP A 46 13.65 -19.81 2.45
CA ASP A 46 14.79 -20.45 3.11
C ASP A 46 15.80 -21.06 2.11
N GLU A 47 15.31 -21.62 1.00
CA GLU A 47 16.15 -22.13 -0.10
C GLU A 47 16.90 -20.99 -0.80
N TRP A 48 16.21 -19.87 -1.02
CA TRP A 48 16.79 -18.66 -1.62
C TRP A 48 17.85 -18.00 -0.73
N GLU A 49 17.61 -17.91 0.57
CA GLU A 49 18.58 -17.37 1.54
C GLU A 49 19.75 -18.32 1.80
N GLY A 50 19.54 -19.63 1.64
CA GLY A 50 20.58 -20.66 1.76
C GLY A 50 21.63 -20.64 0.65
N ASP A 51 21.27 -20.15 -0.55
CA ASP A 51 22.17 -19.99 -1.71
C ASP A 51 22.81 -18.60 -1.80
N ALA A 52 22.52 -17.69 -0.87
CA ALA A 52 23.18 -16.39 -0.79
C ALA A 52 24.64 -16.53 -0.31
N PRO A 53 25.64 -15.97 -1.01
CA PRO A 53 27.04 -16.09 -0.60
C PRO A 53 27.30 -15.34 0.71
N ALA A 54 27.95 -16.03 1.66
CA ALA A 54 28.27 -15.51 2.99
C ALA A 54 29.46 -14.52 2.98
N ASP A 55 29.17 -13.22 2.89
CA ASP A 55 30.08 -12.08 3.14
C ASP A 55 29.19 -10.80 3.21
N ALA A 56 29.00 -10.05 4.30
CA ALA A 56 30.00 -9.47 5.19
C ALA A 56 29.43 -9.21 6.59
N SER A 57 30.11 -9.72 7.62
CA SER A 57 30.03 -9.21 8.98
C SER A 57 31.39 -8.65 9.40
N ALA A 58 31.49 -7.34 9.54
CA ALA A 58 32.44 -6.57 10.35
C ALA A 58 32.18 -5.08 10.03
N GLY A 59 31.89 -4.17 10.96
CA GLY A 59 32.53 -4.01 12.25
C GLY A 59 33.71 -3.05 12.14
N ASN A 60 33.44 -1.76 12.43
CA ASN A 60 34.22 -0.87 13.29
C ASN A 60 34.53 0.53 12.72
N ALA A 61 34.52 1.46 13.67
CA ALA A 61 34.68 2.91 13.57
C ALA A 61 36.13 3.41 13.41
N ALA A 62 36.21 4.73 13.23
CA ALA A 62 37.27 5.69 13.61
C ALA A 62 38.28 6.16 12.53
N ASP A 63 37.99 7.38 12.04
CA ASP A 63 38.75 8.63 12.21
C ASP A 63 40.21 8.79 11.71
N SER A 64 40.33 9.80 10.83
CA SER A 64 41.39 10.81 10.63
C SER A 64 42.59 10.58 9.67
N PRO A 65 43.11 11.69 9.06
CA PRO A 65 43.79 11.67 7.77
C PRO A 65 45.28 12.08 7.82
N GLU A 66 46.12 11.56 6.90
CA GLU A 66 47.42 12.17 6.60
C GLU A 66 47.80 12.12 5.10
N THR A 67 48.04 13.33 4.59
CA THR A 67 48.93 13.86 3.54
C THR A 67 49.80 12.94 2.67
N GLY A 68 49.90 13.28 1.38
CA GLY A 68 51.03 12.93 0.51
C GLY A 68 50.85 13.33 -0.96
N ASP A 69 51.48 14.44 -1.36
CA ASP A 69 51.62 14.96 -2.73
C ASP A 69 52.57 14.08 -3.60
N ALA A 70 52.27 13.89 -4.89
CA ALA A 70 53.17 14.10 -6.05
C ALA A 70 52.83 13.26 -7.32
N ALA A 71 52.43 14.01 -8.37
CA ALA A 71 52.92 14.01 -9.76
C ALA A 71 52.92 12.76 -10.70
N SER A 72 52.34 13.02 -11.89
CA SER A 72 52.84 12.72 -13.25
C SER A 72 52.45 11.42 -13.99
N ALA A 73 51.44 11.57 -14.85
CA ALA A 73 51.32 11.17 -16.27
C ALA A 73 51.95 9.86 -16.78
N ALA A 74 51.10 8.98 -17.34
CA ALA A 74 51.24 8.48 -18.71
C ALA A 74 49.96 7.77 -19.21
N ASP A 75 49.72 8.01 -20.50
CA ASP A 75 48.77 7.44 -21.46
C ASP A 75 48.60 5.91 -21.44
N GLY A 76 47.39 5.43 -21.73
CA GLY A 76 47.16 4.02 -22.07
C GLY A 76 45.71 3.53 -21.93
N GLY A 77 45.05 3.38 -23.09
CA GLY A 77 44.13 2.26 -23.35
C GLY A 77 42.70 2.36 -22.78
N SER A 78 41.72 2.53 -23.68
CA SER A 78 40.34 2.16 -23.41
C SER A 78 40.25 0.62 -23.34
N GLU A 79 39.94 0.07 -22.19
CA GLU A 79 39.42 -1.30 -22.07
C GLU A 79 38.25 -1.24 -21.10
N GLY A 80 37.10 -1.70 -21.58
CA GLY A 80 35.79 -1.38 -21.05
C GLY A 80 35.62 -1.72 -19.59
N ASP A 81 34.81 -0.90 -18.91
CA ASP A 81 34.23 -1.22 -17.63
C ASP A 81 33.48 -2.55 -17.76
N GLY A 82 34.21 -3.62 -17.43
CA GLY A 82 33.68 -4.96 -17.28
C GLY A 82 32.76 -4.93 -16.08
N VAL A 83 31.47 -4.66 -16.35
CA VAL A 83 30.38 -4.95 -15.42
C VAL A 83 30.60 -6.38 -14.91
N ASP A 84 30.68 -6.52 -13.59
CA ASP A 84 30.93 -7.77 -12.89
C ASP A 84 30.02 -8.89 -13.46
N PRO A 85 30.59 -9.99 -13.98
CA PRO A 85 29.81 -11.09 -14.55
C PRO A 85 28.98 -11.86 -13.51
N ALA A 86 29.13 -11.56 -12.21
CA ALA A 86 28.32 -12.12 -11.13
C ALA A 86 27.03 -11.34 -10.85
N VAL A 87 26.82 -10.16 -11.47
CA VAL A 87 25.51 -9.51 -11.43
C VAL A 87 24.58 -10.33 -12.30
N ASP A 88 23.62 -11.02 -11.68
CA ASP A 88 22.53 -11.67 -12.39
C ASP A 88 21.80 -10.60 -13.21
N ARG A 89 22.08 -10.58 -14.51
CA ARG A 89 21.46 -9.62 -15.41
C ARG A 89 20.09 -10.18 -15.71
N ASP A 90 19.08 -9.52 -15.16
CA ASP A 90 17.70 -9.74 -15.56
C ASP A 90 17.64 -9.72 -17.10
N PRO A 91 17.30 -10.85 -17.74
CA PRO A 91 17.34 -10.99 -19.19
C PRO A 91 16.35 -10.06 -19.90
N ASP A 92 15.38 -9.52 -19.16
CA ASP A 92 14.40 -8.55 -19.66
C ASP A 92 14.90 -7.10 -19.58
N LEU A 93 16.00 -6.83 -18.86
CA LEU A 93 16.63 -5.51 -18.79
C LEU A 93 17.66 -5.34 -19.92
N ASN A 94 17.22 -4.71 -21.01
CA ASN A 94 18.10 -4.35 -22.11
C ASN A 94 18.70 -2.94 -21.89
N PRO A 95 20.03 -2.81 -21.73
CA PRO A 95 20.68 -1.52 -21.51
C PRO A 95 20.54 -0.55 -22.70
N ASP A 96 20.27 -1.04 -23.91
CA ASP A 96 20.00 -0.18 -25.06
C ASP A 96 18.64 0.55 -24.96
N ASP A 97 17.74 0.05 -24.11
CA ASP A 97 16.46 0.70 -23.78
C ASP A 97 16.59 1.68 -22.61
N ALA A 98 17.77 1.84 -22.01
CA ALA A 98 18.00 2.70 -20.84
C ALA A 98 17.82 4.21 -21.12
N ASP A 99 17.86 4.62 -22.40
CA ASP A 99 17.56 6.00 -22.81
C ASP A 99 16.05 6.30 -22.82
N ARG A 100 15.20 5.28 -22.65
CA ARG A 100 13.74 5.44 -22.63
C ARG A 100 13.27 5.77 -21.21
N VAL A 101 12.45 6.81 -21.09
CA VAL A 101 11.76 7.12 -19.83
C VAL A 101 10.62 6.12 -19.63
N PRO A 102 10.65 5.26 -18.59
CA PRO A 102 9.61 4.25 -18.36
C PRO A 102 8.31 4.93 -17.94
N LYS A 103 7.19 4.42 -18.47
CA LYS A 103 5.84 4.84 -18.08
C LYS A 103 5.21 3.79 -17.21
N VAL A 104 5.08 4.08 -15.92
CA VAL A 104 4.55 3.14 -14.94
C VAL A 104 3.19 3.60 -14.45
N VAL A 105 2.21 2.71 -14.55
CA VAL A 105 0.92 2.89 -13.90
C VAL A 105 0.99 2.24 -12.52
N SER A 106 0.77 3.00 -11.46
CA SER A 106 0.68 2.50 -10.09
C SER A 106 -0.78 2.44 -9.67
N ALA A 107 -1.32 1.24 -9.46
CA ALA A 107 -2.70 1.07 -9.02
C ALA A 107 -2.74 0.61 -7.55
N GLY A 108 -3.37 1.39 -6.69
CA GLY A 108 -3.30 1.16 -5.24
C GLY A 108 -3.90 2.27 -4.39
N HIS A 109 -3.58 2.23 -3.10
CA HIS A 109 -4.12 3.15 -2.11
C HIS A 109 -3.53 4.56 -2.23
N ILE A 110 -4.37 5.55 -1.91
CA ILE A 110 -4.01 6.96 -1.78
C ILE A 110 -4.61 7.45 -0.47
N ASN A 111 -3.75 7.91 0.42
CA ASN A 111 -4.14 8.28 1.78
C ASN A 111 -3.72 9.72 2.09
N TRP A 112 -4.30 10.24 3.16
CA TRP A 112 -3.73 11.36 3.90
C TRP A 112 -3.07 10.83 5.17
N ASP A 113 -1.76 10.98 5.29
CA ASP A 113 -1.00 10.47 6.42
C ASP A 113 -0.76 11.60 7.44
N VAL A 114 -1.12 11.35 8.69
CA VAL A 114 -0.95 12.24 9.83
C VAL A 114 0.07 11.62 10.78
N THR A 115 1.28 12.17 10.80
CA THR A 115 2.37 11.69 11.66
C THR A 115 2.47 12.54 12.92
N ILE A 116 2.41 11.90 14.07
CA ILE A 116 2.39 12.49 15.40
C ILE A 116 3.63 12.00 16.16
N HIS A 117 4.55 12.90 16.47
CA HIS A 117 5.73 12.58 17.28
C HIS A 117 5.44 12.91 18.74
N VAL A 118 5.78 11.99 19.65
CA VAL A 118 5.60 12.11 21.11
C VAL A 118 6.86 11.64 21.84
N ASP A 119 7.07 12.09 23.07
CA ASP A 119 8.17 11.58 23.91
C ASP A 119 8.07 10.06 24.16
N ARG A 120 6.85 9.59 24.49
CA ARG A 120 6.53 8.19 24.77
C ARG A 120 5.07 7.92 24.49
N LEU A 121 4.75 6.72 23.98
CA LEU A 121 3.37 6.28 23.79
C LEU A 121 2.61 6.27 25.14
N PRO A 122 1.35 6.75 25.16
CA PRO A 122 0.53 6.67 26.36
C PRO A 122 0.08 5.22 26.61
N GLU A 123 0.00 4.84 27.88
CA GLU A 123 -0.73 3.64 28.31
C GLU A 123 -2.24 3.80 28.05
N PRO A 124 -3.04 2.72 28.05
CA PRO A 124 -4.50 2.83 28.01
C PRO A 124 -5.03 3.81 29.06
N ASP A 125 -6.00 4.66 28.66
CA ASP A 125 -6.55 5.78 29.43
C ASP A 125 -5.54 6.89 29.80
N GLY A 126 -4.31 6.85 29.26
CA GLY A 126 -3.27 7.85 29.43
C GLY A 126 -3.33 8.99 28.40
N GLU A 127 -2.66 10.09 28.72
CA GLU A 127 -2.45 11.22 27.81
C GLU A 127 -0.96 11.51 27.65
N THR A 128 -0.57 12.02 26.48
CA THR A 128 0.76 12.55 26.24
C THR A 128 0.68 13.81 25.39
N ARG A 129 1.72 14.63 25.43
CA ARG A 129 1.82 15.84 24.63
C ARG A 129 2.32 15.48 23.23
N ILE A 130 1.74 16.11 22.21
CA ILE A 130 2.28 16.08 20.85
C ILE A 130 3.46 17.04 20.76
N ASP A 131 4.63 16.52 20.38
CA ASP A 131 5.85 17.30 20.19
C ASP A 131 5.95 17.88 18.77
N ARG A 132 5.54 17.09 17.78
CA ARG A 132 5.48 17.51 16.37
C ARG A 132 4.33 16.81 15.67
N LEU A 133 3.63 17.56 14.82
CA LEU A 133 2.54 17.08 13.96
C LEU A 133 2.92 17.35 12.52
N GLU A 134 2.85 16.33 11.67
CA GLU A 134 3.11 16.41 10.25
C GLU A 134 1.96 15.79 9.48
N GLN A 135 1.69 16.31 8.30
CA GLN A 135 0.66 15.79 7.43
C GLN A 135 1.15 15.83 6.00
N SER A 136 0.90 14.77 5.26
CA SER A 136 1.28 14.63 3.86
C SER A 136 0.38 13.62 3.15
N GLY A 137 0.42 13.62 1.83
CA GLY A 137 -0.06 12.52 1.03
C GLY A 137 0.71 11.25 1.34
N GLY A 138 0.01 10.13 1.25
CA GLY A 138 0.56 8.80 1.43
C GLY A 138 -0.23 7.77 0.64
N GLY A 139 -0.11 6.50 1.02
CA GLY A 139 -0.66 5.38 0.27
C GLY A 139 0.38 4.74 -0.64
N SER A 140 0.31 3.42 -0.77
CA SER A 140 1.39 2.64 -1.39
C SER A 140 1.57 2.97 -2.87
N ALA A 141 0.48 3.12 -3.64
CA ALA A 141 0.59 3.51 -5.04
C ALA A 141 1.05 4.96 -5.23
N ALA A 142 0.54 5.87 -4.39
CA ALA A 142 0.98 7.27 -4.40
C ALA A 142 2.48 7.38 -4.15
N ASN A 143 3.01 6.69 -3.13
CA ASN A 143 4.43 6.70 -2.80
C ASN A 143 5.30 6.13 -3.92
N VAL A 144 4.87 5.03 -4.55
CA VAL A 144 5.58 4.45 -5.69
C VAL A 144 5.61 5.42 -6.87
N ALA A 145 4.46 6.02 -7.21
CA ALA A 145 4.38 6.95 -8.33
C ALA A 145 5.26 8.19 -8.13
N VAL A 146 5.23 8.78 -6.93
CA VAL A 146 6.08 9.93 -6.58
C VAL A 146 7.56 9.55 -6.66
N GLY A 147 7.94 8.41 -6.07
CA GLY A 147 9.33 7.94 -6.12
C GLY A 147 9.83 7.68 -7.55
N LEU A 148 8.97 7.15 -8.42
CA LEU A 148 9.29 6.94 -9.84
C LEU A 148 9.50 8.26 -10.59
N VAL A 149 8.69 9.28 -10.31
CA VAL A 149 8.87 10.62 -10.89
C VAL A 149 10.15 11.27 -10.37
N ASP A 150 10.45 11.15 -9.07
CA ASP A 150 11.68 11.65 -8.46
C ASP A 150 12.95 11.01 -9.07
N LEU A 151 12.85 9.74 -9.50
CA LEU A 151 13.92 9.02 -10.20
C LEU A 151 14.01 9.38 -11.70
N GLY A 152 13.18 10.32 -12.20
CA GLY A 152 13.17 10.77 -13.58
C GLY A 152 12.28 9.95 -14.53
N GLY A 153 11.48 9.03 -13.98
CA GLY A 153 10.46 8.27 -14.71
C GLY A 153 9.18 9.07 -14.96
N GLN A 154 8.20 8.41 -15.58
CA GLN A 154 6.82 8.91 -15.69
C GLN A 154 5.88 7.98 -14.96
N SER A 155 5.00 8.53 -14.13
CA SER A 155 4.00 7.73 -13.44
C SER A 155 2.60 8.35 -13.44
N VAL A 156 1.60 7.47 -13.51
CA VAL A 156 0.18 7.76 -13.35
C VAL A 156 -0.34 6.89 -12.21
N VAL A 157 -1.20 7.44 -11.37
CA VAL A 157 -1.82 6.69 -10.27
C VAL A 157 -3.27 6.35 -10.60
N TYR A 158 -3.61 5.07 -10.49
CA TYR A 158 -4.98 4.62 -10.33
C TYR A 158 -5.27 4.32 -8.87
N GLY A 159 -6.32 4.94 -8.36
CA GLY A 159 -6.74 4.77 -6.98
C GLY A 159 -7.99 5.60 -6.74
N SER A 160 -8.36 5.75 -5.49
CA SER A 160 -9.50 6.58 -5.12
C SER A 160 -9.26 7.36 -3.84
N VAL A 161 -9.88 8.54 -3.79
CA VAL A 161 -9.97 9.40 -2.62
C VAL A 161 -11.43 9.80 -2.40
N GLY A 162 -11.74 10.28 -1.20
CA GLY A 162 -13.05 10.83 -0.89
C GLY A 162 -13.25 12.24 -1.46
N GLY A 163 -14.50 12.68 -1.50
CA GLY A 163 -14.89 14.06 -1.87
C GLY A 163 -14.60 15.12 -0.80
N ASP A 164 -13.66 14.88 0.10
CA ASP A 164 -13.36 15.70 1.28
C ASP A 164 -12.05 16.51 1.13
N GLU A 165 -11.73 17.30 2.16
CA GLU A 165 -10.52 18.13 2.17
C GLU A 165 -9.25 17.28 2.08
N SER A 166 -9.16 16.17 2.83
CA SER A 166 -8.01 15.25 2.80
C SER A 166 -7.76 14.72 1.39
N GLY A 167 -8.81 14.35 0.66
CA GLY A 167 -8.70 13.91 -0.74
C GLY A 167 -8.17 15.03 -1.63
N ALA A 168 -8.69 16.25 -1.48
CA ALA A 168 -8.18 17.41 -2.21
C ALA A 168 -6.72 17.75 -1.88
N LEU A 169 -6.29 17.56 -0.63
CA LEU A 169 -4.90 17.73 -0.21
C LEU A 169 -4.00 16.68 -0.88
N ALA A 170 -4.36 15.39 -0.80
CA ALA A 170 -3.61 14.29 -1.39
C ALA A 170 -3.43 14.44 -2.91
N LEU A 171 -4.50 14.76 -3.64
CA LEU A 171 -4.45 15.00 -5.09
C LEU A 171 -3.53 16.18 -5.46
N ARG A 172 -3.52 17.24 -4.63
CA ARG A 172 -2.66 18.40 -4.87
C ARG A 172 -1.19 18.06 -4.64
N GLU A 173 -0.88 17.22 -3.65
CA GLU A 173 0.50 16.78 -3.41
C GLU A 173 1.02 15.90 -4.54
N LEU A 174 0.22 14.95 -5.03
CA LEU A 174 0.55 14.16 -6.23
C LEU A 174 0.87 15.07 -7.42
N ALA A 175 -0.01 16.03 -7.74
CA ALA A 175 0.21 16.97 -8.83
C ALA A 175 1.47 17.83 -8.62
N SER A 176 1.75 18.23 -7.38
CA SER A 176 2.94 19.04 -7.06
C SER A 176 4.23 18.23 -7.17
N ALA A 177 4.17 16.92 -6.95
CA ALA A 177 5.25 15.96 -7.16
C ALA A 177 5.41 15.55 -8.64
N GLY A 178 4.59 16.06 -9.55
CA GLY A 178 4.67 15.75 -10.99
C GLY A 178 3.96 14.46 -11.41
N VAL A 179 3.18 13.85 -10.50
CA VAL A 179 2.30 12.71 -10.80
C VAL A 179 0.94 13.25 -11.27
N ASP A 180 0.44 12.78 -12.41
CA ASP A 180 -0.88 13.18 -12.91
C ASP A 180 -2.01 12.51 -12.10
N PRO A 181 -2.84 13.27 -11.35
CA PRO A 181 -3.95 12.71 -10.58
C PRO A 181 -5.22 12.49 -11.43
N GLY A 182 -5.20 12.77 -12.75
CA GLY A 182 -6.39 12.72 -13.61
C GLY A 182 -7.09 11.37 -13.70
N GLN A 183 -6.40 10.29 -13.30
CA GLN A 183 -6.92 8.93 -13.26
C GLN A 183 -7.37 8.47 -11.87
N VAL A 184 -7.30 9.35 -10.86
CA VAL A 184 -7.78 9.05 -9.51
C VAL A 184 -9.29 9.29 -9.44
N LEU A 185 -10.02 8.27 -8.98
CA LEU A 185 -11.45 8.38 -8.73
C LEU A 185 -11.71 9.22 -7.47
N VAL A 186 -12.60 10.20 -7.58
CA VAL A 186 -13.11 10.94 -6.42
C VAL A 186 -14.48 10.39 -6.07
N ASP A 187 -14.57 9.64 -4.97
CA ASP A 187 -15.84 9.12 -4.45
C ASP A 187 -16.44 10.10 -3.46
N ALA A 188 -17.51 10.78 -3.86
CA ALA A 188 -18.19 11.76 -2.99
C ALA A 188 -19.01 11.11 -1.85
N ALA A 189 -19.20 9.79 -1.86
CA ALA A 189 -19.97 9.07 -0.85
C ALA A 189 -19.10 8.54 0.30
N GLU A 190 -17.80 8.38 0.08
CA GLU A 190 -16.84 7.85 1.06
C GLU A 190 -15.82 8.92 1.49
N PRO A 191 -15.31 8.86 2.73
CA PRO A 191 -14.20 9.71 3.15
C PRO A 191 -12.87 9.21 2.57
N THR A 192 -11.90 10.11 2.42
CA THR A 192 -10.52 9.72 2.09
C THR A 192 -9.93 8.87 3.22
N SER A 193 -9.13 7.86 2.87
CA SER A 193 -8.38 7.10 3.87
C SER A 193 -7.38 7.99 4.61
N VAL A 194 -7.37 7.92 5.94
CA VAL A 194 -6.42 8.66 6.77
C VAL A 194 -5.64 7.68 7.62
N LYS A 195 -4.30 7.75 7.58
CA LYS A 195 -3.44 6.98 8.48
C LYS A 195 -2.87 7.89 9.55
N TYR A 196 -3.10 7.53 10.81
CA TYR A 196 -2.45 8.17 11.94
C TYR A 196 -1.25 7.33 12.35
N VAL A 197 -0.06 7.90 12.25
CA VAL A 197 1.19 7.27 12.64
C VAL A 197 1.73 8.00 13.85
N ILE A 198 1.78 7.34 15.00
CA ILE A 198 2.32 7.91 16.23
C ILE A 198 3.70 7.30 16.44
N VAL A 199 4.72 8.15 16.49
CA VAL A 199 6.13 7.78 16.66
C VAL A 199 6.60 8.29 18.01
N ASP A 200 7.19 7.42 18.81
CA ASP A 200 7.73 7.81 20.11
C ASP A 200 9.23 8.13 20.05
N GLY A 201 9.79 8.68 21.15
CA GLY A 201 11.20 9.07 21.22
C GLY A 201 12.19 7.89 21.14
N GLY A 202 11.72 6.66 21.37
CA GLY A 202 12.46 5.41 21.19
C GLY A 202 12.38 4.83 19.79
N GLY A 203 11.50 5.37 18.93
CA GLY A 203 11.22 4.89 17.58
C GLY A 203 10.12 3.83 17.51
N GLU A 204 9.38 3.59 18.61
CA GLU A 204 8.20 2.72 18.58
C GLU A 204 7.07 3.38 17.77
N LEU A 205 6.30 2.55 17.06
CA LEU A 205 5.24 2.99 16.16
C LEU A 205 3.89 2.45 16.59
N LEU A 206 2.88 3.33 16.66
CA LEU A 206 1.47 2.97 16.73
C LEU A 206 0.76 3.52 15.48
N MET A 207 0.09 2.64 14.73
CA MET A 207 -0.62 3.02 13.50
C MET A 207 -2.12 2.76 13.64
N LEU A 208 -2.93 3.75 13.25
CA LEU A 208 -4.38 3.66 13.15
C LEU A 208 -4.78 4.07 11.74
N ALA A 209 -5.68 3.32 11.11
CA ALA A 209 -6.13 3.60 9.76
C ALA A 209 -7.62 3.32 9.60
N ASN A 210 -8.25 4.02 8.66
CA ASN A 210 -9.55 3.67 8.10
C ASN A 210 -9.39 3.34 6.62
N ASP A 211 -10.15 2.37 6.13
CA ASP A 211 -10.07 1.97 4.72
C ASP A 211 -10.56 3.10 3.79
N GLY A 212 -11.63 3.80 4.20
CA GLY A 212 -12.18 4.93 3.44
C GLY A 212 -12.46 4.55 1.98
N ALA A 213 -12.24 5.51 1.08
CA ALA A 213 -12.47 5.33 -0.34
C ALA A 213 -11.46 4.42 -1.05
N ASN A 214 -10.50 3.77 -0.37
CA ASN A 214 -9.40 3.06 -1.06
C ASN A 214 -9.84 1.93 -2.01
N GLU A 215 -11.00 1.32 -1.76
CA GLU A 215 -11.59 0.25 -2.59
C GLU A 215 -12.75 0.75 -3.49
N SER A 216 -12.94 2.06 -3.62
CA SER A 216 -14.04 2.63 -4.42
C SER A 216 -13.83 2.51 -5.94
N PHE A 217 -12.58 2.43 -6.42
CA PHE A 217 -12.29 2.23 -7.84
C PHE A 217 -12.25 0.75 -8.22
N SER A 218 -12.43 0.47 -9.51
CA SER A 218 -12.40 -0.90 -10.03
C SER A 218 -11.78 -0.95 -11.42
N ALA A 219 -11.41 -2.16 -11.85
CA ALA A 219 -10.86 -2.42 -13.19
C ALA A 219 -11.77 -1.94 -14.34
N ALA A 220 -13.09 -1.86 -14.11
CA ALA A 220 -14.03 -1.39 -15.12
C ALA A 220 -13.92 0.13 -15.37
N GLY A 221 -13.46 0.90 -14.39
CA GLY A 221 -13.33 2.36 -14.46
C GLY A 221 -11.99 2.84 -15.03
N LEU A 222 -11.03 1.95 -15.27
CA LEU A 222 -9.70 2.33 -15.75
C LEU A 222 -9.73 2.78 -17.21
N ASP A 223 -8.93 3.81 -17.53
CA ASP A 223 -8.68 4.22 -18.90
C ASP A 223 -7.76 3.21 -19.61
N ARG A 224 -8.33 2.53 -20.61
CA ARG A 224 -7.65 1.47 -21.38
C ARG A 224 -6.52 2.03 -22.24
N ASP A 225 -6.64 3.27 -22.71
CA ASP A 225 -5.61 3.88 -23.53
C ASP A 225 -4.37 4.18 -22.68
N THR A 226 -4.55 4.66 -21.45
CA THR A 226 -3.47 4.85 -20.48
C THR A 226 -2.79 3.53 -20.11
N LEU A 227 -3.55 2.46 -19.85
CA LEU A 227 -2.98 1.14 -19.55
C LEU A 227 -2.18 0.57 -20.73
N ALA A 228 -2.74 0.62 -21.95
CA ALA A 228 -2.08 0.11 -23.15
C ALA A 228 -0.81 0.88 -23.53
N ALA A 229 -0.69 2.13 -23.07
CA ALA A 229 0.50 2.96 -23.28
C ALA A 229 1.56 2.81 -22.17
N ALA A 230 1.26 2.08 -21.10
CA ALA A 230 2.18 1.84 -19.99
C ALA A 230 3.19 0.74 -20.32
N ASP A 231 4.39 0.86 -19.77
CA ASP A 231 5.42 -0.17 -19.81
C ASP A 231 5.26 -1.19 -18.69
N HIS A 232 4.66 -0.76 -17.58
CA HIS A 232 4.49 -1.57 -16.39
C HIS A 232 3.23 -1.15 -15.64
N LEU A 233 2.49 -2.14 -15.14
CA LEU A 233 1.42 -1.96 -14.17
C LEU A 233 1.90 -2.47 -12.81
N HIS A 234 2.12 -1.54 -11.88
CA HIS A 234 2.46 -1.86 -10.50
C HIS A 234 1.18 -1.91 -9.65
N LEU A 235 0.86 -3.09 -9.11
CA LEU A 235 -0.31 -3.30 -8.24
C LEU A 235 0.12 -3.33 -6.78
N THR A 236 -0.55 -2.56 -5.92
CA THR A 236 -0.20 -2.51 -4.50
C THR A 236 -1.38 -2.13 -3.61
N GLY A 237 -1.43 -2.66 -2.39
CA GLY A 237 -2.39 -2.28 -1.33
C GLY A 237 -3.81 -2.83 -1.49
N GLN A 238 -4.26 -3.16 -2.70
CA GLN A 238 -5.64 -3.57 -2.94
C GLN A 238 -5.99 -4.96 -2.43
N GLN A 239 -7.29 -5.16 -2.19
CA GLN A 239 -7.85 -6.50 -2.01
C GLN A 239 -7.46 -7.42 -3.18
N PRO A 240 -7.15 -8.71 -2.92
CA PRO A 240 -6.69 -9.65 -3.94
C PRO A 240 -7.60 -9.73 -5.18
N GLU A 241 -8.93 -9.68 -4.99
CA GLU A 241 -9.91 -9.73 -6.06
C GLU A 241 -9.85 -8.48 -6.94
N THR A 242 -9.73 -7.30 -6.33
CA THR A 242 -9.53 -6.03 -7.04
C THR A 242 -8.22 -6.09 -7.83
N ALA A 243 -7.12 -6.49 -7.19
CA ALA A 243 -5.81 -6.63 -7.84
C ALA A 243 -5.85 -7.60 -9.04
N ALA A 244 -6.47 -8.77 -8.90
CA ALA A 244 -6.62 -9.74 -9.99
C ALA A 244 -7.45 -9.19 -11.16
N ALA A 245 -8.51 -8.43 -10.87
CA ALA A 245 -9.31 -7.76 -11.89
C ALA A 245 -8.52 -6.67 -12.62
N LEU A 246 -7.71 -5.88 -11.90
CA LEU A 246 -6.81 -4.87 -12.48
C LEU A 246 -5.75 -5.53 -13.38
N ALA A 247 -5.15 -6.62 -12.94
CA ALA A 247 -4.15 -7.38 -13.71
C ALA A 247 -4.72 -7.93 -15.02
N THR A 248 -5.93 -8.50 -14.98
CA THR A 248 -6.60 -9.05 -16.18
C THR A 248 -7.06 -7.96 -17.16
N ALA A 249 -7.17 -6.73 -16.67
CA ALA A 249 -7.62 -5.57 -17.45
C ALA A 249 -6.48 -4.89 -18.24
N ALA A 250 -5.23 -5.09 -17.86
CA ALA A 250 -4.06 -4.58 -18.58
C ALA A 250 -3.67 -5.52 -19.72
#